data_AF-A0A2T4YK39-F1
#
_entry.id   AF-A0A2T4YK39-F1
#
_cell.length_a   1.000
_cell.length_b   1.000
_cell.length_c   1.000
_cell.angle_alpha   90.00
_cell.angle_beta   90.00
_cell.angle_gamma   90.00
#
_symmetry.space_group_name_H-M   'P 1'
#
loop_
_entity.id
_entity.type
_entity.pdbx_description
1 polymer ?
#
loop_
_entity_poly.entity_id
_entity_poly.type
_entity_poly.pdbx_seq_one_letter_code
_entity_poly.pdbx_strand_id
1 'polypeptide(L)' 'MIENWAGPIGALIGLVVGIVEYRIVSALVIGALRRTDPSKTQGERDDYERRIAYVRVALIVLMIGVTPMLGYVIGQTVFG' A
#
# COMPACT_ATOMS: atom_id res chain seq x y z
N MET A 1 6.27 -30.60 -18.82
CA MET A 1 5.53 -29.50 -18.18
C MET A 1 6.26 -28.22 -18.52
N ILE A 2 5.67 -27.35 -19.32
CA ILE A 2 6.21 -25.99 -19.50
C ILE A 2 5.77 -25.23 -18.25
N GLU A 3 6.74 -24.76 -17.46
CA GLU A 3 6.49 -24.02 -16.23
C GLU A 3 5.85 -22.67 -16.57
N ASN A 4 4.60 -22.44 -16.14
CA ASN A 4 3.87 -21.22 -16.46
C ASN A 4 4.21 -20.13 -15.42
N TRP A 5 5.19 -19.29 -15.77
CA TRP A 5 5.67 -18.19 -14.92
C TRP A 5 4.80 -16.93 -14.98
N ALA A 6 3.72 -16.93 -15.76
CA ALA A 6 2.87 -15.76 -15.98
C ALA A 6 2.27 -15.16 -14.69
N GLY A 7 1.67 -16.00 -13.83
CA GLY A 7 1.14 -15.59 -12.53
C GLY A 7 2.22 -15.01 -11.61
N PRO A 8 3.32 -15.74 -11.32
CA PRO A 8 4.43 -15.23 -10.50
C PRO A 8 5.05 -13.91 -11.01
N ILE A 9 5.23 -13.76 -12.33
CA ILE A 9 5.73 -12.52 -12.93
C ILE A 9 4.72 -11.38 -12.72
N GLY A 10 3.44 -11.63 -12.94
CA GLY A 10 2.38 -10.66 -12.65
C GLY A 10 2.35 -10.23 -11.19
N ALA A 11 2.56 -11.15 -10.26
CA ALA A 11 2.65 -10.85 -8.82
C ALA A 11 3.85 -9.95 -8.49
N LEU A 12 5.02 -10.24 -9.08
CA LEU A 12 6.22 -9.44 -8.89
C LEU A 12 6.01 -8.00 -9.39
N ILE A 13 5.41 -7.84 -10.56
CA ILE A 13 5.07 -6.52 -11.12
C ILE A 13 4.08 -5.81 -10.19
N GLY A 14 3.02 -6.49 -9.76
CA GLY A 14 2.04 -5.93 -8.83
C GLY A 14 2.65 -5.52 -7.50
N LEU A 15 3.66 -6.24 -7.00
CA LEU A 15 4.40 -5.86 -5.79
C LEU A 15 5.23 -4.60 -5.97
N VAL A 16 5.97 -4.49 -7.08
CA VAL A 16 6.75 -3.28 -7.39
C VAL A 16 5.81 -2.07 -7.50
N VAL A 17 4.70 -2.21 -8.22
CA VAL A 17 3.68 -1.16 -8.35
C VAL A 17 3.12 -0.79 -6.99
N GLY A 18 2.69 -1.76 -6.18
CA GLY A 18 2.14 -1.54 -4.84
C GLY A 18 3.10 -0.81 -3.91
N ILE A 19 4.41 -1.10 -3.98
CA ILE A 19 5.43 -0.37 -3.20
C ILE A 19 5.54 1.08 -3.66
N VAL A 20 5.54 1.34 -4.97
CA VAL A 20 5.62 2.69 -5.53
C VAL A 20 4.37 3.50 -5.15
N GLU A 21 3.18 2.93 -5.33
CA GLU A 21 1.91 3.52 -4.94
C GLU A 21 1.88 3.84 -3.44
N TYR A 22 2.30 2.89 -2.60
CA TYR A 22 2.40 3.11 -1.16
C TYR A 22 3.27 4.31 -0.82
N ARG A 23 4.44 4.46 -1.43
CA ARG A 23 5.33 5.60 -1.14
C ARG A 23 4.69 6.93 -1.52
N ILE A 24 4.05 7.01 -2.68
CA ILE A 24 3.43 8.24 -3.17
C ILE A 24 2.20 8.58 -2.31
N VAL A 25 1.28 7.63 -2.16
CA VAL A 25 0.01 7.87 -1.46
C VAL A 25 0.23 8.06 0.03
N SER A 26 1.12 7.29 0.68
CA SER A 26 1.41 7.51 2.10
C SER A 26 2.03 8.88 2.37
N ALA A 27 2.94 9.35 1.51
CA ALA A 27 3.52 10.69 1.65
C ALA A 27 2.45 11.79 1.52
N LEU A 28 1.55 11.65 0.54
CA LEU A 28 0.46 12.61 0.32
C LEU A 28 -0.56 12.59 1.47
N VAL A 29 -1.07 11.41 1.82
CA VAL A 29 -2.12 11.25 2.84
C VAL A 29 -1.60 11.62 4.22
N ILE A 30 -0.45 11.08 4.64
CA ILE A 30 0.10 11.39 5.97
C ILE A 30 0.57 12.86 6.02
N GLY A 31 1.14 13.38 4.94
CA GLY A 31 1.51 14.79 4.85
C GLY A 31 0.30 15.73 4.98
N ALA A 32 -0.81 15.40 4.32
CA ALA A 32 -2.05 16.15 4.42
C ALA A 32 -2.65 16.07 5.84
N LEU A 33 -2.71 14.88 6.44
CA LEU A 33 -3.19 14.68 7.82
C LEU A 33 -2.38 15.50 8.82
N ARG A 34 -1.04 15.46 8.73
CA ARG A 34 -0.17 16.26 9.61
C ARG A 34 -0.34 17.76 9.39
N ARG A 35 -0.60 18.20 8.16
CA ARG A 35 -0.83 19.61 7.84
C ARG A 35 -2.15 20.13 8.42
N THR A 36 -3.15 19.26 8.55
CA THR A 36 -4.47 19.60 9.09
C THR A 36 -4.65 19.15 10.54
N ASP A 37 -3.56 18.82 11.25
CA ASP A 37 -3.59 18.41 12.64
C ASP A 37 -4.19 19.51 13.54
N PRO A 38 -5.36 19.29 14.17
CA PRO A 38 -6.00 20.27 15.03
C PRO A 38 -5.49 20.25 16.48
N SER A 39 -4.53 19.39 16.82
CA SER A 39 -4.09 19.12 18.19
C SER A 39 -3.47 20.36 18.85
N LYS A 40 -3.95 20.69 20.06
CA LYS A 40 -3.48 21.84 20.84
C LYS A 40 -2.55 21.44 21.97
N THR A 41 -2.63 20.18 22.40
CA THR A 41 -1.85 19.61 23.50
C THR A 41 -0.99 18.44 23.02
N GLN A 42 0.00 18.06 23.83
CA GLN A 42 0.87 16.92 23.51
C GLN A 42 0.11 15.59 23.53
N GLY A 43 -0.82 15.40 24.47
CA GLY A 43 -1.63 14.17 24.54
C GLY A 43 -2.52 13.95 23.31
N GLU A 44 -3.12 15.02 22.77
CA GLU A 44 -3.88 14.95 21.52
C GLU A 44 -3.00 14.58 20.31
N ARG A 45 -1.77 15.10 20.26
CA ARG A 45 -0.80 14.77 19.20
C ARG A 45 -0.40 13.29 19.23
N ASP A 46 -0.16 12.75 20.42
CA ASP A 46 0.23 11.35 20.58
C ASP A 46 -0.88 10.40 20.10
N ASP A 47 -2.12 10.70 20.45
CA ASP A 47 -3.27 9.93 19.96
C ASP A 47 -3.52 10.13 18.46
N TYR A 48 -3.23 11.31 17.92
CA TYR A 48 -3.30 11.57 16.48
C TYR A 48 -2.24 10.79 15.69
N GLU A 49 -1.00 10.74 16.17
CA GLU A 49 0.06 9.95 15.54
C GLU A 49 -0.22 8.44 15.62
N ARG A 50 -0.86 7.95 16.69
CA ARG A 50 -1.38 6.56 16.73
C ARG A 50 -2.39 6.30 15.62
N ARG A 51 -3.28 7.26 15.33
CA ARG A 51 -4.25 7.14 14.22
C ARG A 51 -3.54 7.14 12.86
N ILE A 52 -2.54 8.01 12.68
CA ILE A 52 -1.69 8.00 11.49
C ILE A 52 -1.01 6.63 11.31
N ALA A 53 -0.57 5.99 12.40
CA ALA A 53 0.02 4.66 12.33
C ALA A 53 -0.98 3.60 11.80
N TYR A 54 -2.24 3.62 12.25
CA TYR A 54 -3.28 2.74 11.72
C TYR A 54 -3.55 2.99 10.23
N VAL A 55 -3.63 4.25 9.81
CA VAL A 55 -3.77 4.61 8.38
C VAL A 55 -2.58 4.09 7.57
N ARG A 56 -1.36 4.25 8.08
CA ARG A 56 -0.16 3.72 7.43
C ARG A 56 -0.23 2.20 7.27
N VAL A 57 -0.62 1.47 8.31
CA VAL A 57 -0.78 0.00 8.24
C VAL A 57 -1.85 -0.37 7.22
N ALA A 58 -2.99 0.31 7.20
CA ALA A 58 -4.04 0.08 6.20
C ALA A 58 -3.54 0.29 4.77
N LEU A 59 -2.78 1.37 4.52
CA LEU A 59 -2.17 1.63 3.21
C LEU A 59 -1.18 0.53 2.79
N ILE A 60 -0.35 0.04 3.71
CA ILE A 60 0.56 -1.08 3.45
C ILE A 60 -0.23 -2.33 3.04
N VAL A 61 -1.26 -2.69 3.81
CA VAL A 61 -2.06 -3.90 3.53
C VAL A 61 -2.74 -3.79 2.17
N LEU A 62 -3.38 -2.65 1.88
CA LEU A 62 -4.09 -2.45 0.62
C LEU A 62 -3.14 -2.46 -0.58
N MET A 63 -2.02 -1.74 -0.51
CA MET A 63 -1.16 -1.57 -1.70
C MET A 63 -0.12 -2.67 -1.85
N ILE A 64 0.51 -3.09 -0.75
CA ILE A 64 1.59 -4.09 -0.80
C ILE A 64 1.03 -5.50 -0.62
N GLY A 65 -0.15 -5.67 -0.01
CA GLY A 65 -0.81 -6.97 0.10
C GLY A 65 -1.73 -7.30 -1.08
N VAL A 66 -2.64 -6.40 -1.43
CA VAL A 66 -3.69 -6.70 -2.43
C VAL A 66 -3.19 -6.53 -3.87
N THR A 67 -2.44 -5.47 -4.18
CA THR A 67 -1.95 -5.20 -5.56
C THR A 67 -1.13 -6.34 -6.17
N PRO A 68 -0.19 -7.01 -5.47
CA PRO A 68 0.49 -8.20 -6.01
C PRO A 68 -0.48 -9.37 -6.25
N MET A 69 -1.50 -9.54 -5.39
CA MET A 69 -2.49 -10.59 -5.55
C MET A 69 -3.30 -10.40 -6.83
N LEU A 70 -3.70 -9.15 -7.10
CA LEU A 70 -4.33 -8.78 -8.37
C LEU A 70 -3.39 -8.97 -9.55
N GLY A 71 -2.12 -8.58 -9.41
CA GLY A 71 -1.08 -8.81 -10.43
C GLY A 71 -0.90 -10.30 -10.76
N TYR A 72 -0.94 -11.18 -9.75
CA TYR A 72 -0.89 -12.63 -9.95
C TYR A 72 -2.08 -13.12 -10.77
N VAL A 73 -3.30 -12.75 -10.36
CA VAL A 73 -4.53 -13.19 -11.03
C VAL A 73 -4.54 -12.68 -12.47
N ILE A 74 -4.23 -11.41 -12.70
CA ILE A 74 -4.17 -10.82 -14.05
C ILE A 74 -3.08 -11.48 -14.90
N GLY A 75 -1.90 -11.70 -14.34
CA GLY A 75 -0.80 -12.37 -15.04
C GLY A 75 -1.21 -13.76 -15.49
N GLN A 76 -1.84 -14.52 -14.60
CA GLN A 76 -2.34 -15.86 -14.88
C GLN A 76 -3.47 -15.87 -15.91
N THR A 77 -4.41 -14.92 -15.86
CA THR A 77 -5.57 -14.92 -16.76
C THR A 77 -5.27 -14.39 -18.16
N VAL A 78 -4.31 -13.47 -18.30
CA VAL A 78 -3.99 -12.82 -19.58
C VAL A 78 -2.90 -13.57 -20.36
N PHE A 79 -1.92 -14.14 -19.66
CA PHE A 79 -0.72 -14.71 -20.28
C PHE A 79 -0.51 -16.20 -19.99
N GLY A 80 -1.41 -16.83 -19.23
CA GLY A 80 -1.30 -18.22 -18.77
C GLY A 80 -2.17 -19.21 -19.51
#